data_AF-A0A382AUX9-F1
#
_entry.id   AF-A0A382AUX9-F1
#
_cell.length_a   1.000
_cell.length_b   1.000
_cell.length_c   1.000
_cell.angle_alpha   90.00
_cell.angle_beta   90.00
_cell.angle_gamma   90.00
#
_symmetry.space_group_name_H-M   'P 1'
#
loop_
_entity.id
_entity.type
_entity.pdbx_description
1 polymer ?
#
loop_
_entity_poly.entity_id
_entity_poly.type
_entity_poly.pdbx_seq_one_letter_code
_entity_poly.pdbx_strand_id
1 'polypeptide(L)'
;ISELDSFQFGKTIFEGLYADFKSVENGDRLTSKNEMEQWRNYFTQIVSSLVFTYKQLDMITEAQSVLTEWLDKNPNDPVAQNLLQDLKQE
;
A
#
# COMPACT_ATOMS: atom_id res chain seq x y z
N ILE A 1 4.82 -24.73 3.39
CA ILE A 1 4.19 -23.46 2.96
C ILE A 1 4.91 -23.06 1.69
N SER A 2 4.19 -22.89 0.58
CA SER A 2 4.79 -22.45 -0.69
C SER A 2 5.09 -20.95 -0.67
N GLU A 3 5.87 -20.47 -1.63
CA GLU A 3 6.13 -19.03 -1.79
C GLU A 3 4.83 -18.26 -2.11
N LEU A 4 3.98 -18.84 -2.98
CA LEU A 4 2.66 -18.30 -3.29
C LEU A 4 1.76 -18.20 -2.06
N ASP A 5 1.74 -19.22 -1.19
CA ASP A 5 0.99 -19.17 0.08
C ASP A 5 1.51 -18.04 0.98
N SER A 6 2.81 -17.78 0.96
CA SER A 6 3.43 -16.71 1.74
C SER A 6 3.03 -15.33 1.20
N PHE A 7 2.93 -15.16 -0.12
CA PHE A 7 2.42 -13.93 -0.73
C PHE A 7 0.93 -13.74 -0.47
N GLN A 8 0.11 -14.78 -0.49
CA GLN A 8 -1.31 -14.67 -0.13
C GLN A 8 -1.51 -14.27 1.33
N PHE A 9 -0.68 -14.80 2.23
CA PHE A 9 -0.68 -14.38 3.63
C PHE A 9 -0.21 -12.92 3.77
N GLY A 10 0.87 -12.55 3.07
CA GLY A 10 1.35 -11.18 3.00
C GLY A 10 0.29 -10.20 2.49
N LYS A 11 -0.45 -10.58 1.45
CA LYS A 11 -1.54 -9.79 0.87
C LYS A 11 -2.58 -9.47 1.93
N THR A 12 -3.01 -10.48 2.67
CA THR A 12 -3.99 -10.33 3.76
C THR A 12 -3.50 -9.34 4.83
N ILE A 13 -2.23 -9.43 5.23
CA ILE A 13 -1.65 -8.52 6.22
C ILE A 13 -1.59 -7.08 5.69
N PHE A 14 -1.05 -6.89 4.49
CA PHE A 14 -0.83 -5.54 3.95
C PHE A 14 -2.14 -4.86 3.54
N GLU A 15 -3.15 -5.61 3.09
CA GLU A 15 -4.50 -5.09 2.87
C GLU A 15 -5.14 -4.62 4.19
N GLY A 16 -4.97 -5.39 5.27
CA GLY A 16 -5.44 -4.99 6.59
C GLY A 16 -4.78 -3.71 7.10
N LEU A 17 -3.44 -3.64 7.01
CA LEU A 17 -2.68 -2.44 7.40
C LEU A 17 -3.05 -1.21 6.56
N TYR A 18 -3.27 -1.40 5.26
CA TYR A 18 -3.72 -0.34 4.37
C TYR A 18 -5.12 0.15 4.76
N ALA A 19 -6.07 -0.76 4.98
CA ALA A 19 -7.42 -0.40 5.42
C ALA A 19 -7.42 0.34 6.77
N ASP A 20 -6.63 -0.11 7.74
CA ASP A 20 -6.48 0.54 9.04
C ASP A 20 -5.93 1.96 8.91
N PHE A 21 -4.92 2.15 8.05
CA PHE A 21 -4.42 3.48 7.74
C PHE A 21 -5.52 4.35 7.14
N LYS A 22 -6.26 3.86 6.14
CA LYS A 22 -7.33 4.62 5.49
C LYS A 22 -8.40 5.06 6.48
N SER A 23 -8.76 4.19 7.42
CA SER A 23 -9.69 4.51 8.50
C SER A 23 -9.17 5.63 9.41
N VAL A 24 -7.88 5.62 9.74
CA VAL A 24 -7.25 6.70 10.51
C VAL A 24 -7.17 8.00 9.71
N GLU A 25 -6.77 7.93 8.44
CA GLU A 25 -6.62 9.07 7.54
C GLU A 25 -7.95 9.79 7.30
N ASN A 26 -9.04 9.04 7.13
CA ASN A 26 -10.38 9.57 6.91
C ASN A 26 -11.04 10.08 8.21
N GLY A 27 -10.44 9.82 9.38
CA GLY A 27 -11.00 10.19 10.68
C GLY A 27 -12.09 9.24 11.19
N ASP A 28 -12.26 8.07 10.56
CA ASP A 28 -13.22 7.05 10.96
C ASP A 28 -12.81 6.36 12.27
N ARG A 29 -11.50 6.34 12.58
CA ARG A 29 -10.94 5.84 13.84
C ARG A 29 -10.34 6.97 14.67
N LEU A 30 -10.75 7.06 15.94
CA LEU A 30 -10.08 7.92 16.92
C LEU A 30 -8.62 7.46 17.08
N THR A 31 -7.69 8.35 16.80
CA THR A 31 -6.25 8.12 16.90
C THR A 31 -5.60 9.21 17.73
N SER A 32 -4.50 8.88 18.40
CA SER A 32 -3.64 9.92 18.97
C SER A 32 -2.80 10.60 17.88
N LYS A 33 -2.28 11.81 18.15
CA LYS A 33 -1.32 12.48 17.24
C LYS A 33 -0.07 11.62 17.00
N ASN A 34 0.44 10.99 18.06
CA ASN A 34 1.63 10.13 17.99
C ASN A 34 1.39 8.90 17.11
N GLU A 35 0.23 8.26 17.25
CA GLU A 35 -0.17 7.14 16.42
C GLU A 35 -0.39 7.57 14.95
N MET A 36 -0.98 8.74 14.71
CA MET A 36 -1.10 9.29 13.36
C MET A 36 0.26 9.53 12.70
N GLU A 37 1.25 9.99 13.46
CA GLU A 37 2.63 10.17 12.98
C GLU A 37 3.30 8.83 12.67
N GLN A 38 3.12 7.81 13.51
CA GLN A 38 3.58 6.45 13.23
C GLN A 38 2.97 5.92 11.94
N TRP A 39 1.65 6.06 11.76
CA TRP A 39 0.98 5.67 10.52
C TRP A 39 1.58 6.35 9.30
N ARG A 40 1.84 7.67 9.35
CA ARG A 40 2.52 8.41 8.28
C ARG A 40 3.93 7.88 8.00
N ASN A 41 4.68 7.52 9.04
CA ASN A 41 6.05 7.01 8.90
C ASN A 41 6.11 5.61 8.26
N TYR A 42 5.14 4.75 8.53
CA TYR A 42 5.10 3.40 7.96
C TYR A 42 4.37 3.33 6.61
N PHE A 43 3.63 4.37 6.24
CA PHE A 43 2.69 4.28 5.13
C PHE A 43 3.36 3.94 3.79
N THR A 44 4.45 4.64 3.43
CA THR A 44 5.18 4.36 2.19
C THR A 44 5.67 2.90 2.15
N GLN A 45 6.07 2.34 3.29
CA GLN A 45 6.47 0.95 3.39
C GLN A 45 5.29 0.00 3.20
N ILE A 46 4.13 0.27 3.84
CA ILE A 46 2.91 -0.53 3.67
C ILE A 46 2.49 -0.56 2.20
N VAL A 47 2.42 0.60 1.53
CA VAL A 47 2.07 0.69 0.11
C VAL A 47 3.07 -0.06 -0.77
N SER A 48 4.37 0.14 -0.54
CA SER A 48 5.41 -0.55 -1.31
C SER A 48 5.35 -2.07 -1.14
N SER A 49 5.14 -2.56 0.08
CA SER A 49 5.00 -3.99 0.37
C SER A 49 3.71 -4.60 -0.19
N LEU A 50 2.61 -3.84 -0.16
CA LEU A 50 1.35 -4.26 -0.77
C LEU A 50 1.47 -4.38 -2.29
N VAL A 51 2.04 -3.36 -2.94
CA VAL A 51 2.31 -3.33 -4.39
C VAL A 51 3.22 -4.48 -4.79
N PHE A 52 4.31 -4.71 -4.05
CA PHE A 52 5.21 -5.83 -4.30
C PHE A 52 4.47 -7.17 -4.24
N THR A 53 3.63 -7.35 -3.21
CA THR A 53 2.88 -8.58 -3.00
C THR A 53 1.85 -8.81 -4.11
N TYR A 54 1.13 -7.77 -4.52
CA TYR A 54 0.22 -7.84 -5.66
C TYR A 54 0.94 -8.23 -6.95
N LYS A 55 2.13 -7.67 -7.20
CA LYS A 55 2.95 -8.06 -8.35
C LYS A 55 3.35 -9.54 -8.33
N GLN A 56 3.74 -10.09 -7.17
CA GLN A 56 4.06 -11.52 -7.05
C GLN A 56 2.85 -12.45 -7.25
N LEU A 57 1.63 -11.90 -7.19
CA LEU A 57 0.37 -12.61 -7.38
C LEU A 57 -0.29 -12.29 -8.74
N ASP A 58 0.42 -11.64 -9.65
CA ASP A 58 -0.08 -11.16 -10.95
C ASP A 58 -1.30 -10.22 -10.85
N MET A 59 -1.48 -9.56 -9.69
CA MET A 59 -2.55 -8.60 -9.40
C MET A 59 -2.16 -7.17 -9.80
N ILE A 60 -1.76 -6.99 -11.06
CA ILE A 60 -1.19 -5.73 -11.55
C ILE A 60 -2.21 -4.59 -11.48
N THR A 61 -3.49 -4.87 -11.72
CA THR A 61 -4.55 -3.86 -11.70
C THR A 61 -4.73 -3.28 -10.29
N GLU A 62 -4.70 -4.13 -9.27
CA GLU A 62 -4.82 -3.75 -7.87
C GLU A 62 -3.60 -2.95 -7.40
N ALA A 63 -2.40 -3.35 -7.82
CA ALA A 63 -1.17 -2.61 -7.57
C ALA A 63 -1.23 -1.19 -8.17
N GLN A 64 -1.66 -1.06 -9.41
CA GLN A 64 -1.84 0.24 -10.07
C GLN A 64 -2.91 1.10 -9.37
N SER A 65 -4.01 0.48 -8.91
CA SER A 65 -5.09 1.17 -8.20
C SER A 65 -4.60 1.79 -6.89
N VAL A 66 -3.88 1.02 -6.05
CA VAL A 66 -3.34 1.51 -4.77
C VAL A 66 -2.37 2.69 -4.98
N LEU A 67 -1.50 2.59 -6.00
CA LEU A 67 -0.55 3.66 -6.30
C LEU A 67 -1.24 4.90 -6.86
N THR A 68 -2.24 4.74 -7.71
CA THR A 68 -3.02 5.86 -8.25
C THR A 68 -3.73 6.61 -7.12
N GLU A 69 -4.43 5.89 -6.25
CA GLU A 69 -5.10 6.50 -5.10
C GLU A 69 -4.11 7.23 -4.16
N TRP A 70 -2.93 6.64 -3.95
CA TRP A 70 -1.90 7.28 -3.15
C TRP A 70 -1.37 8.58 -3.78
N LEU A 71 -1.09 8.56 -5.08
CA LEU A 71 -0.57 9.69 -5.82
C LEU A 71 -1.59 10.82 -5.96
N ASP A 72 -2.90 10.54 -5.95
CA ASP A 72 -3.94 11.57 -5.91
C ASP A 72 -3.79 12.48 -4.67
N LYS A 73 -3.30 11.93 -3.55
CA LYS A 73 -3.05 12.67 -2.31
C LYS A 73 -1.60 13.14 -2.17
N ASN A 74 -0.65 12.41 -2.77
CA ASN A 74 0.79 12.63 -2.64
C ASN A 74 1.43 12.69 -4.04
N PRO A 75 1.08 13.71 -4.84
CA PRO A 75 1.40 13.72 -6.27
C PRO A 75 2.90 13.76 -6.57
N ASN A 76 3.74 14.12 -5.60
CA ASN A 76 5.18 14.25 -5.75
C ASN A 76 5.97 13.12 -5.07
N ASP A 77 5.34 12.02 -4.65
CA ASP A 77 6.05 10.86 -4.10
C ASP A 77 6.83 10.14 -5.22
N PRO A 78 8.17 10.25 -5.27
CA PRO A 78 8.95 9.70 -6.38
C PRO A 78 8.95 8.17 -6.38
N VAL A 79 8.80 7.53 -5.22
CA VAL A 79 8.78 6.07 -5.12
C VAL A 79 7.50 5.53 -5.75
N ALA A 80 6.36 6.10 -5.39
CA ALA A 80 5.08 5.67 -5.94
C ALA A 80 4.95 5.95 -7.44
N GLN A 81 5.47 7.09 -7.91
CA GLN A 81 5.52 7.39 -9.34
C GLN A 81 6.33 6.34 -10.13
N ASN A 82 7.53 5.99 -9.64
CA ASN A 82 8.38 4.99 -10.28
C ASN A 82 7.71 3.61 -10.29
N LEU A 83 7.16 3.16 -9.15
CA LEU A 83 6.44 1.89 -9.08
C LEU A 83 5.27 1.83 -10.06
N LEU A 84 4.50 2.92 -10.18
CA LEU A 84 3.36 2.96 -11.10
C LEU A 84 3.80 2.95 -12.56
N GLN A 85 4.94 3.59 -12.87
CA GLN A 85 5.52 3.54 -14.20
C GLN A 85 6.00 2.12 -14.54
N ASP A 86 6.69 1.45 -13.61
CA ASP A 86 7.17 0.08 -13.81
C ASP A 86 6.02 -0.88 -14.10
N LEU A 87 4.93 -0.79 -13.34
CA LEU A 87 3.73 -1.63 -13.53
C LEU A 87 2.98 -1.39 -14.85
N LYS A 88 3.18 -0.23 -15.50
CA LYS A 88 2.56 0.06 -16.81
C LYS A 88 3.36 -0.52 -17.98
N GLN A 89 4.57 -1.01 -17.72
CA GLN A 89 5.47 -1.57 -18.72
C GLN A 89 5.46 -3.11 -18.74
N GLU A 90 4.74 -3.74 -17.81
CA GLU A 90 4.48 -5.19 -17.78
C GLU A 90 3.31 -5.58 -18.70
#